data_AF-A0A1J5S5H9-F1
#
_entry.id   AF-A0A1J5S5H9-F1
#
_cell.length_a   1.000
_cell.length_b   1.000
_cell.length_c   1.000
_cell.angle_alpha   90.00
_cell.angle_beta   90.00
_cell.angle_gamma   90.00
#
_symmetry.space_group_name_H-M   'P 1'
#
loop_
_entity.id
_entity.type
_entity.pdbx_description
1 polymer ?
#
loop_
_entity_poly.entity_id
_entity_poly.type
_entity_poly.pdbx_seq_one_letter_code
_entity_poly.pdbx_strand_id
1 'polypeptide(L)'
;MKHRIRSRHGIRLVLAAALAAPALFASIPASYRGKPFRDAYHNTPPPNIPGIVQCALYDLGGEGVAYHDTTPENEGSGVLNREEKPYNHMRKHAGEYIWHFREHEGVDLSYVKDWADLNHPNPVNPPINQFYIGWASDGEWTNYTVNVVTPGVYSVKALYTYPEKEVNRDAAGKPLARIWFDLDGKFAAGVKLPRATQGWHYWDFGRIATITFPQAGPQLLTFHYRRGNNWAFWIFEKIADLPPHRGEPPVRAH
;
A
#
# COMPACT_ATOMS: atom_id res chain seq x y z
N MET A 1 84.01 -27.72 -16.94
CA MET A 1 83.04 -26.98 -16.08
C MET A 1 81.88 -26.52 -16.96
N LYS A 2 80.73 -27.20 -16.93
CA LYS A 2 79.54 -26.84 -17.72
C LYS A 2 78.54 -26.11 -16.83
N HIS A 3 78.23 -24.86 -17.19
CA HIS A 3 77.18 -24.04 -16.60
C HIS A 3 75.79 -24.64 -16.85
N ARG A 4 74.91 -24.62 -15.85
CA ARG A 4 73.48 -24.86 -16.03
C ARG A 4 72.69 -23.79 -15.28
N ILE A 5 72.22 -22.80 -16.03
CA ILE A 5 71.28 -21.77 -15.56
C ILE A 5 69.89 -22.43 -15.51
N ARG A 6 69.24 -22.41 -14.35
CA ARG A 6 67.82 -22.78 -14.20
C ARG A 6 66.98 -21.49 -14.16
N SER A 7 66.24 -21.24 -15.23
CA SER A 7 65.15 -20.26 -15.28
C SER A 7 63.99 -20.75 -14.39
N ARG A 8 63.57 -19.90 -13.44
CA ARG A 8 62.34 -20.09 -12.66
C ARG A 8 61.24 -19.25 -13.31
N HIS A 9 60.23 -19.91 -13.84
CA HIS A 9 59.01 -19.27 -14.32
C HIS A 9 58.16 -18.88 -13.10
N GLY A 10 58.06 -17.59 -12.83
CA GLY A 10 57.16 -17.05 -11.81
C GLY A 10 55.73 -17.01 -12.33
N ILE A 11 54.85 -17.81 -11.73
CA ILE A 11 53.39 -17.73 -11.96
C ILE A 11 52.91 -16.42 -11.33
N ARG A 12 52.45 -15.48 -12.16
CA ARG A 12 51.75 -14.27 -11.69
C ARG A 12 50.31 -14.64 -11.37
N LEU A 13 49.98 -14.68 -10.09
CA LEU A 13 48.60 -14.76 -9.62
C LEU A 13 47.93 -13.40 -9.88
N VAL A 14 47.01 -13.34 -10.85
CA VAL A 14 46.15 -12.17 -11.04
C VAL A 14 44.97 -12.33 -10.09
N LEU A 15 44.95 -11.59 -8.97
CA LEU A 15 43.74 -11.46 -8.16
C LEU A 15 42.75 -10.59 -8.95
N ALA A 16 41.75 -11.22 -9.55
CA ALA A 16 40.55 -10.52 -10.00
C ALA A 16 39.74 -10.13 -8.76
N ALA A 17 39.82 -8.84 -8.37
CA ALA A 17 38.91 -8.29 -7.39
C ALA A 17 37.51 -8.23 -8.01
N ALA A 18 36.64 -9.17 -7.64
CA ALA A 18 35.22 -9.07 -7.97
C ALA A 18 34.67 -7.85 -7.21
N LEU A 19 34.42 -6.75 -7.92
CA LEU A 19 33.62 -5.64 -7.43
C LEU A 19 32.21 -6.18 -7.19
N ALA A 20 31.91 -6.55 -5.95
CA ALA A 20 30.54 -6.76 -5.52
C ALA A 20 29.83 -5.40 -5.67
N ALA A 21 28.98 -5.28 -6.69
CA ALA A 21 28.10 -4.13 -6.80
C ALA A 21 27.32 -4.04 -5.48
N PRO A 22 27.28 -2.87 -4.82
CA PRO A 22 26.49 -2.74 -3.61
C PRO A 22 25.06 -3.09 -3.98
N ALA A 23 24.49 -4.11 -3.33
CA ALA A 23 23.06 -4.30 -3.37
C ALA A 23 22.48 -2.99 -2.85
N LEU A 24 21.86 -2.21 -3.74
CA LEU A 24 21.05 -1.08 -3.36
C LEU A 24 20.03 -1.67 -2.39
N PHE A 25 20.18 -1.38 -1.09
CA PHE A 25 19.13 -1.67 -0.13
C PHE A 25 17.92 -0.87 -0.60
N ALA A 26 16.75 -1.52 -0.63
CA ALA A 26 15.52 -0.80 -0.89
C ALA A 26 15.44 0.34 0.13
N SER A 27 15.44 1.55 -0.38
CA SER A 27 15.41 2.75 0.44
C SER A 27 14.27 3.60 -0.06
N ILE A 28 13.33 3.86 0.84
CA ILE A 28 12.33 4.92 0.73
C ILE A 28 12.97 6.15 0.06
N PRO A 29 12.32 6.78 -0.94
CA PRO A 29 12.87 7.93 -1.64
C PRO A 29 13.42 8.98 -0.67
N ALA A 30 14.65 9.44 -0.87
CA ALA A 30 15.30 10.41 0.02
C ALA A 30 14.57 11.76 0.10
N SER A 31 13.67 12.05 -0.84
CA SER A 31 12.77 13.21 -0.84
C SER A 31 11.54 13.02 0.04
N TYR A 32 11.19 11.79 0.42
CA TYR A 32 10.06 11.51 1.29
C TYR A 32 10.33 12.05 2.70
N ARG A 33 9.32 12.69 3.30
CA ARG A 33 9.42 13.32 4.64
C ARG A 33 8.45 12.72 5.64
N GLY A 34 7.55 11.84 5.18
CA GLY A 34 6.63 11.14 6.06
C GLY A 34 7.33 10.08 6.90
N LYS A 35 6.58 9.51 7.84
CA LYS A 35 7.05 8.48 8.76
C LYS A 35 6.00 7.38 8.88
N PRO A 36 6.39 6.11 9.09
CA PRO A 36 5.44 5.05 9.39
C PRO A 36 4.46 5.47 10.49
N PHE A 37 3.17 5.18 10.29
CA PHE A 37 2.15 5.49 11.29
C PHE A 37 2.49 4.86 12.63
N ARG A 38 2.47 5.68 13.68
CA ARG A 38 2.55 5.22 15.07
C ARG A 38 1.78 6.13 16.00
N ASP A 39 1.07 5.54 16.94
CA ASP A 39 0.46 6.21 18.07
C ASP A 39 0.49 5.32 19.32
N ALA A 40 -0.26 5.69 20.36
CA ALA A 40 -0.32 4.94 21.62
C ALA A 40 -0.96 3.54 21.47
N TYR A 41 -1.81 3.33 20.46
CA TYR A 41 -2.52 2.08 20.21
C TYR A 41 -1.88 1.25 19.09
N HIS A 42 -1.10 1.88 18.21
CA HIS A 42 -0.39 1.32 17.06
C HIS A 42 1.10 1.61 17.16
N ASN A 43 1.79 0.97 18.11
CA ASN A 43 3.23 1.12 18.29
C ASN A 43 4.03 -0.04 17.68
N THR A 44 3.64 -0.50 16.50
CA THR A 44 4.35 -1.57 15.79
C THR A 44 5.30 -1.00 14.72
N PRO A 45 6.32 -1.78 14.30
CA PRO A 45 7.08 -1.48 13.09
C PRO A 45 6.18 -1.36 11.85
N PRO A 46 6.71 -0.79 10.74
CA PRO A 46 6.06 -0.84 9.44
C PRO A 46 5.50 -2.24 9.12
N PRO A 47 4.33 -2.36 8.48
CA PRO A 47 3.77 -3.65 8.11
C PRO A 47 4.72 -4.41 7.19
N ASN A 48 4.87 -5.71 7.45
CA ASN A 48 5.67 -6.59 6.63
C ASN A 48 4.93 -6.97 5.34
N ILE A 49 5.70 -7.19 4.27
CA ILE A 49 5.23 -7.80 3.02
C ILE A 49 6.00 -9.12 2.84
N PRO A 50 5.33 -10.29 2.80
CA PRO A 50 3.87 -10.51 2.86
C PRO A 50 3.26 -10.14 4.21
N GLY A 51 1.98 -9.75 4.21
CA GLY A 51 1.26 -9.31 5.40
C GLY A 51 0.06 -8.42 5.09
N ILE A 52 -0.50 -7.81 6.15
CA ILE A 52 -1.65 -6.91 6.08
C ILE A 52 -1.17 -5.47 6.17
N VAL A 53 -1.66 -4.60 5.30
CA VAL A 53 -1.51 -3.14 5.37
C VAL A 53 -2.89 -2.54 5.56
N GLN A 54 -3.10 -1.83 6.67
CA GLN A 54 -4.35 -1.16 6.99
C GLN A 54 -4.39 0.21 6.29
N CYS A 55 -5.42 0.50 5.50
CA CYS A 55 -5.47 1.72 4.70
C CYS A 55 -5.54 2.98 5.59
N ALA A 56 -6.25 2.90 6.72
CA ALA A 56 -6.35 4.01 7.66
C ALA A 56 -5.03 4.33 8.40
N LEU A 57 -4.04 3.42 8.35
CA LEU A 57 -2.72 3.58 8.96
C LEU A 57 -1.67 4.05 7.95
N TYR A 58 -2.08 4.93 7.02
CA TYR A 58 -1.16 5.66 6.14
C TYR A 58 -0.16 6.47 6.99
N ASP A 59 1.01 6.73 6.44
CA ASP A 59 2.11 7.38 7.13
C ASP A 59 1.72 8.75 7.73
N LEU A 60 2.50 9.21 8.71
CA LEU A 60 2.41 10.55 9.27
C LEU A 60 3.20 11.53 8.40
N GLY A 61 2.70 12.75 8.22
CA GLY A 61 3.43 13.79 7.48
C GLY A 61 2.56 14.94 6.97
N GLY A 62 1.23 14.75 6.95
CA GLY A 62 0.28 15.75 6.49
C GLY A 62 0.08 15.77 4.98
N GLU A 63 -0.79 16.68 4.58
CA GLU A 63 -1.18 16.97 3.19
C GLU A 63 0.03 17.29 2.30
N GLY A 64 0.07 16.69 1.10
CA GLY A 64 1.18 16.81 0.16
C GLY A 64 2.44 16.01 0.52
N VAL A 65 2.49 15.37 1.69
CA VAL A 65 3.62 14.53 2.14
C VAL A 65 3.19 13.08 2.30
N ALA A 66 2.30 12.81 3.25
CA ALA A 66 1.88 11.45 3.56
C ALA A 66 0.54 11.08 2.89
N TYR A 67 -0.24 12.07 2.51
CA TYR A 67 -1.46 11.90 1.73
C TYR A 67 -1.75 13.15 0.89
N HIS A 68 -2.70 13.02 -0.03
CA HIS A 68 -3.41 14.13 -0.63
C HIS A 68 -4.90 13.84 -0.55
N ASP A 69 -5.63 14.74 0.10
CA ASP A 69 -7.09 14.77 0.11
C ASP A 69 -7.60 16.03 -0.61
N THR A 70 -8.77 15.92 -1.25
CA THR A 70 -9.36 17.06 -1.96
C THR A 70 -10.08 18.03 -1.01
N THR A 71 -10.30 17.63 0.23
CA THR A 71 -10.89 18.43 1.29
C THR A 71 -9.92 18.60 2.47
N PRO A 72 -9.97 19.73 3.19
CA PRO A 72 -9.12 19.92 4.36
C PRO A 72 -9.66 19.21 5.62
N GLU A 73 -10.96 18.92 5.68
CA GLU A 73 -11.62 18.23 6.79
C GLU A 73 -11.69 16.72 6.59
N ASN A 74 -11.64 15.94 7.68
CA ASN A 74 -11.98 14.52 7.66
C ASN A 74 -13.51 14.34 7.72
N GLU A 75 -14.16 14.13 6.58
CA GLU A 75 -15.61 13.98 6.42
C GLU A 75 -16.17 12.79 7.20
N GLY A 76 -15.34 11.79 7.48
CA GLY A 76 -15.72 10.64 8.28
C GLY A 76 -15.59 10.89 9.79
N SER A 77 -14.37 10.99 10.29
CA SER A 77 -14.09 11.04 11.74
C SER A 77 -14.25 12.44 12.33
N GLY A 78 -13.97 13.47 11.53
CA GLY A 78 -14.11 14.88 11.91
C GLY A 78 -15.51 15.45 11.69
N VAL A 79 -16.33 14.83 10.83
CA VAL A 79 -17.70 15.30 10.53
C VAL A 79 -18.73 14.22 10.88
N LEU A 80 -18.93 13.20 10.03
CA LEU A 80 -20.04 12.24 10.17
C LEU A 80 -20.05 11.55 11.55
N ASN A 81 -18.90 11.08 12.04
CA ASN A 81 -18.81 10.36 13.29
C ASN A 81 -19.27 11.22 14.48
N ARG A 82 -19.16 12.54 14.39
CA ARG A 82 -19.57 13.49 15.45
C ARG A 82 -21.05 13.83 15.40
N GLU A 83 -21.77 13.45 14.34
CA GLU A 83 -23.20 13.68 14.25
C GLU A 83 -23.97 12.80 15.25
N GLU A 84 -24.87 13.44 15.99
CA GLU A 84 -25.81 12.74 16.88
C GLU A 84 -27.16 12.45 16.20
N LYS A 85 -27.48 13.18 15.13
CA LYS A 85 -28.77 13.13 14.42
C LYS A 85 -28.57 13.27 12.90
N PRO A 86 -29.36 12.56 12.07
CA PRO A 86 -30.47 11.67 12.46
C PRO A 86 -29.99 10.33 13.03
N TYR A 87 -28.71 9.98 12.85
CA TYR A 87 -28.12 8.75 13.37
C TYR A 87 -26.93 9.08 14.24
N ASN A 88 -26.80 8.37 15.37
CA ASN A 88 -25.61 8.46 16.19
C ASN A 88 -24.52 7.54 15.61
N HIS A 89 -23.43 8.14 15.17
CA HIS A 89 -22.28 7.47 14.60
C HIS A 89 -21.18 7.14 15.62
N MET A 90 -21.24 7.62 16.87
CA MET A 90 -20.40 7.20 18.01
C MET A 90 -21.02 5.99 18.70
N ARG A 91 -20.80 4.81 18.12
CA ARG A 91 -21.48 3.57 18.52
C ARG A 91 -20.89 3.00 19.81
N LYS A 92 -21.75 2.40 20.64
CA LYS A 92 -21.39 1.78 21.94
C LYS A 92 -20.33 0.69 21.85
N HIS A 93 -20.16 0.06 20.68
CA HIS A 93 -19.15 -0.98 20.45
C HIS A 93 -17.75 -0.41 20.13
N ALA A 94 -17.65 0.91 19.95
CA ALA A 94 -16.41 1.65 19.74
C ALA A 94 -16.19 2.63 20.91
N GLY A 95 -14.95 3.02 21.15
CA GLY A 95 -14.60 4.07 22.11
C GLY A 95 -14.10 5.33 21.41
N GLU A 96 -13.83 6.39 22.18
CA GLU A 96 -13.39 7.70 21.67
C GLU A 96 -12.24 7.62 20.67
N TYR A 97 -11.26 6.76 20.92
CA TYR A 97 -10.14 6.54 20.01
C TYR A 97 -10.58 6.12 18.59
N ILE A 98 -11.60 5.26 18.48
CA ILE A 98 -12.15 4.80 17.20
C ILE A 98 -13.07 5.86 16.59
N TRP A 99 -13.85 6.56 17.42
CA TRP A 99 -14.77 7.59 16.93
C TRP A 99 -14.04 8.76 16.27
N HIS A 100 -12.89 9.14 16.85
CA HIS A 100 -12.11 10.33 16.49
C HIS A 100 -10.78 9.97 15.81
N PHE A 101 -10.66 8.77 15.24
CA PHE A 101 -9.40 8.29 14.71
C PHE A 101 -8.88 9.21 13.60
N ARG A 102 -7.76 9.90 13.89
CA ARG A 102 -7.08 10.86 12.99
C ARG A 102 -7.98 11.95 12.42
N GLU A 103 -8.98 12.38 13.20
CA GLU A 103 -9.95 13.40 12.77
C GLU A 103 -9.34 14.80 12.48
N HIS A 104 -8.08 15.03 12.86
CA HIS A 104 -7.36 16.29 12.63
C HIS A 104 -6.44 16.22 11.39
N GLU A 105 -6.47 15.13 10.64
CA GLU A 105 -5.81 14.97 9.34
C GLU A 105 -6.85 14.98 8.23
N GLY A 106 -6.43 15.19 6.99
CA GLY A 106 -7.35 15.43 5.86
C GLY A 106 -7.98 14.16 5.27
N VAL A 107 -7.36 12.99 5.42
CA VAL A 107 -7.92 11.76 4.83
C VAL A 107 -9.22 11.38 5.50
N ASP A 108 -10.25 11.17 4.70
CA ASP A 108 -11.57 10.75 5.16
C ASP A 108 -11.58 9.32 5.70
N LEU A 109 -11.76 9.20 7.02
CA LEU A 109 -11.75 7.92 7.72
C LEU A 109 -13.03 7.69 8.48
N SER A 110 -13.56 6.48 8.41
CA SER A 110 -14.54 6.03 9.40
C SER A 110 -14.25 4.59 9.79
N TYR A 111 -15.19 3.96 10.48
CA TYR A 111 -15.07 2.61 10.98
C TYR A 111 -16.37 1.85 10.77
N VAL A 112 -16.25 0.52 10.66
CA VAL A 112 -17.38 -0.41 10.51
C VAL A 112 -18.28 -0.36 11.74
N LYS A 113 -19.57 -0.14 11.49
CA LYS A 113 -20.62 -0.02 12.51
C LYS A 113 -21.57 -1.21 12.45
N ASP A 114 -22.05 -1.61 13.63
CA ASP A 114 -23.05 -2.66 13.82
C ASP A 114 -24.30 -2.48 12.94
N TRP A 115 -24.80 -1.26 12.83
CA TRP A 115 -26.08 -0.99 12.16
C TRP A 115 -25.95 -0.61 10.68
N ALA A 116 -24.86 0.06 10.30
CA ALA A 116 -24.67 0.54 8.94
C ALA A 116 -24.09 -0.56 8.05
N ASP A 117 -23.10 -1.30 8.55
CA ASP A 117 -22.32 -2.26 7.77
C ASP A 117 -22.74 -3.71 8.03
N LEU A 118 -23.31 -4.02 9.21
CA LEU A 118 -23.56 -5.40 9.64
C LEU A 118 -25.04 -5.74 9.82
N ASN A 119 -25.97 -4.82 9.52
CA ASN A 119 -27.42 -5.05 9.60
C ASN A 119 -28.03 -5.53 8.27
N HIS A 120 -27.20 -5.95 7.33
CA HIS A 120 -27.62 -6.54 6.07
C HIS A 120 -26.60 -7.61 5.63
N PRO A 121 -26.96 -8.52 4.71
CA PRO A 121 -26.02 -9.50 4.19
C PRO A 121 -24.85 -8.82 3.48
N ASN A 122 -23.62 -9.16 3.88
CA ASN A 122 -22.43 -8.91 3.08
C ASN A 122 -21.95 -10.21 2.44
N PRO A 123 -21.35 -10.13 1.24
CA PRO A 123 -20.49 -11.21 0.78
C PRO A 123 -19.37 -11.57 1.76
N VAL A 124 -18.75 -10.54 2.36
CA VAL A 124 -17.76 -10.70 3.41
C VAL A 124 -18.08 -9.70 4.51
N ASN A 125 -18.34 -10.20 5.72
CA ASN A 125 -18.54 -9.32 6.87
C ASN A 125 -17.19 -8.75 7.32
N PRO A 126 -17.01 -7.43 7.32
CA PRO A 126 -15.81 -6.83 7.86
C PRO A 126 -15.80 -6.97 9.39
N PRO A 127 -14.62 -6.95 10.05
CA PRO A 127 -14.55 -6.89 11.50
C PRO A 127 -15.26 -5.64 12.03
N ILE A 128 -16.01 -5.77 13.13
CA ILE A 128 -16.54 -4.61 13.86
C ILE A 128 -15.37 -3.67 14.22
N ASN A 129 -15.57 -2.35 14.12
CA ASN A 129 -14.55 -1.32 14.34
C ASN A 129 -13.39 -1.30 13.32
N GLN A 130 -13.44 -2.07 12.24
CA GLN A 130 -12.45 -1.97 11.15
C GLN A 130 -12.48 -0.54 10.56
N PHE A 131 -11.35 0.16 10.62
CA PHE A 131 -11.21 1.46 9.96
C PHE A 131 -11.21 1.31 8.44
N TYR A 132 -11.68 2.33 7.74
CA TYR A 132 -11.60 2.41 6.31
C TYR A 132 -11.46 3.86 5.83
N ILE A 133 -10.77 4.03 4.71
CA ILE A 133 -10.86 5.25 3.90
C ILE A 133 -12.22 5.25 3.22
N GLY A 134 -12.98 6.33 3.35
CA GLY A 134 -14.27 6.57 2.69
C GLY A 134 -14.25 7.91 1.96
N TRP A 135 -15.42 8.42 1.55
CA TRP A 135 -15.61 9.75 0.90
C TRP A 135 -14.65 10.12 -0.23
N ALA A 136 -13.95 9.13 -0.76
CA ALA A 136 -12.89 9.32 -1.71
C ALA A 136 -13.31 10.20 -2.89
N SER A 137 -12.34 10.94 -3.41
CA SER A 137 -12.45 11.76 -4.61
C SER A 137 -11.34 11.45 -5.61
N ASP A 138 -11.56 11.84 -6.86
CA ASP A 138 -10.58 11.62 -7.93
C ASP A 138 -9.32 12.46 -7.70
N GLY A 139 -8.16 11.80 -7.68
CA GLY A 139 -6.85 12.44 -7.52
C GLY A 139 -6.18 12.22 -6.17
N GLU A 140 -6.91 11.66 -5.20
CA GLU A 140 -6.42 11.43 -3.85
C GLU A 140 -5.45 10.25 -3.76
N TRP A 141 -4.57 10.33 -2.75
CA TRP A 141 -3.59 9.28 -2.50
C TRP A 141 -3.13 9.23 -1.04
N THR A 142 -2.64 8.06 -0.63
CA THR A 142 -2.03 7.83 0.69
C THR A 142 -0.70 7.08 0.55
N ASN A 143 0.29 7.44 1.36
CA ASN A 143 1.60 6.79 1.42
C ASN A 143 1.71 5.84 2.60
N TYR A 144 2.43 4.73 2.39
CA TYR A 144 2.68 3.69 3.39
C TYR A 144 4.14 3.28 3.31
N THR A 145 4.86 3.44 4.40
CA THR A 145 6.15 2.75 4.57
C THR A 145 5.87 1.29 4.89
N VAL A 146 6.35 0.38 4.05
CA VAL A 146 6.23 -1.07 4.25
C VAL A 146 7.62 -1.70 4.37
N ASN A 147 7.72 -2.86 5.03
CA ASN A 147 8.97 -3.63 5.08
C ASN A 147 8.85 -4.91 4.25
N VAL A 148 9.50 -4.95 3.08
CA VAL A 148 9.51 -6.13 2.24
C VAL A 148 10.46 -7.18 2.80
N VAL A 149 9.93 -8.30 3.30
CA VAL A 149 10.74 -9.35 3.92
C VAL A 149 11.50 -10.14 2.85
N THR A 150 10.87 -10.44 1.71
CA THR A 150 11.53 -11.11 0.59
C THR A 150 11.14 -10.48 -0.75
N PRO A 151 12.08 -10.30 -1.70
CA PRO A 151 11.73 -9.87 -3.04
C PRO A 151 10.83 -10.90 -3.74
N GLY A 152 9.96 -10.44 -4.63
CA GLY A 152 9.10 -11.33 -5.40
C GLY A 152 7.88 -10.65 -6.01
N VAL A 153 7.02 -11.47 -6.59
CA VAL A 153 5.73 -11.07 -7.13
C VAL A 153 4.64 -11.41 -6.11
N TYR A 154 3.77 -10.45 -5.82
CA TYR A 154 2.75 -10.54 -4.79
C TYR A 154 1.37 -10.30 -5.36
N SER A 155 0.40 -11.12 -4.97
CA SER A 155 -1.02 -10.81 -5.12
C SER A 155 -1.43 -9.82 -4.05
N VAL A 156 -2.19 -8.78 -4.45
CA VAL A 156 -2.80 -7.82 -3.52
C VAL A 156 -4.30 -8.10 -3.47
N LYS A 157 -4.82 -8.44 -2.30
CA LYS A 157 -6.26 -8.56 -2.05
C LYS A 157 -6.72 -7.40 -1.18
N ALA A 158 -7.93 -6.89 -1.38
CA ALA A 158 -8.47 -5.78 -0.61
C ALA A 158 -9.82 -6.15 -0.01
N LEU A 159 -10.11 -5.62 1.18
CA LEU A 159 -11.47 -5.47 1.69
C LEU A 159 -11.97 -4.09 1.29
N TYR A 160 -13.02 -4.04 0.48
CA TYR A 160 -13.45 -2.81 -0.20
C TYR A 160 -14.97 -2.73 -0.36
N THR A 161 -15.45 -1.53 -0.70
CA THR A 161 -16.80 -1.32 -1.26
C THR A 161 -16.71 -0.49 -2.55
N TYR A 162 -17.65 -0.71 -3.47
CA TYR A 162 -17.72 -0.07 -4.78
C TYR A 162 -19.15 -0.15 -5.35
N PRO A 163 -20.04 0.79 -4.98
CA PRO A 163 -21.43 0.75 -5.43
C PRO A 163 -21.56 1.22 -6.88
N GLU A 164 -21.32 0.33 -7.85
CA GLU A 164 -21.03 0.77 -9.22
C GLU A 164 -22.10 1.69 -9.84
N LYS A 165 -23.37 1.44 -9.51
CA LYS A 165 -24.52 2.19 -10.02
C LYS A 165 -24.66 3.60 -9.45
N GLU A 166 -24.07 3.87 -8.28
CA GLU A 166 -24.19 5.15 -7.57
C GLU A 166 -23.09 6.14 -7.97
N VAL A 167 -21.93 5.65 -8.45
CA VAL A 167 -20.70 6.46 -8.55
C VAL A 167 -20.03 6.47 -9.92
N ASN A 168 -20.52 5.71 -10.92
CA ASN A 168 -19.76 5.48 -12.16
C ASN A 168 -20.43 5.90 -13.46
N ARG A 169 -21.05 7.08 -13.46
CA ARG A 169 -21.18 7.86 -14.69
C ARG A 169 -20.88 9.31 -14.36
N ASP A 170 -19.91 9.91 -15.05
CA ASP A 170 -20.00 11.36 -15.25
C ASP A 170 -21.21 11.64 -16.16
N ALA A 171 -21.69 12.88 -16.21
CA ALA A 171 -22.87 13.23 -17.01
C ALA A 171 -22.72 12.92 -18.53
N ALA A 172 -21.51 12.58 -18.99
CA ALA A 172 -21.15 12.32 -20.38
C ALA A 172 -20.84 10.83 -20.69
N GLY A 173 -20.82 9.94 -19.69
CA GLY A 173 -20.52 8.51 -19.86
C GLY A 173 -19.03 8.16 -20.03
N LYS A 174 -18.11 9.00 -19.54
CA LYS A 174 -16.64 8.78 -19.63
C LYS A 174 -16.16 7.67 -18.69
N PRO A 175 -15.04 6.98 -19.03
CA PRO A 175 -14.40 6.03 -18.13
C PRO A 175 -13.96 6.64 -16.80
N LEU A 176 -14.00 5.81 -15.77
CA LEU A 176 -13.59 6.13 -14.41
C LEU A 176 -12.10 6.43 -14.34
N ALA A 177 -11.71 7.30 -13.40
CA ALA A 177 -10.31 7.47 -13.05
C ALA A 177 -9.67 6.11 -12.71
N ARG A 178 -8.36 6.02 -12.91
CA ARG A 178 -7.62 4.79 -12.59
C ARG A 178 -7.37 4.72 -11.09
N ILE A 179 -7.28 3.51 -10.55
CA ILE A 179 -6.74 3.22 -9.22
C ILE A 179 -5.42 2.49 -9.46
N TRP A 180 -4.38 2.82 -8.72
CA TRP A 180 -3.08 2.17 -8.88
C TRP A 180 -2.22 2.27 -7.63
N PHE A 181 -1.15 1.49 -7.63
CA PHE A 181 -0.07 1.58 -6.67
C PHE A 181 1.19 2.11 -7.36
N ASP A 182 1.89 3.01 -6.69
CA ASP A 182 3.28 3.31 -6.95
C ASP A 182 4.17 2.65 -5.90
N LEU A 183 5.40 2.32 -6.29
CA LEU A 183 6.47 1.82 -5.44
C LEU A 183 7.68 2.74 -5.60
N ASP A 184 8.10 3.35 -4.50
CA ASP A 184 9.19 4.33 -4.45
C ASP A 184 9.02 5.46 -5.50
N GLY A 185 7.77 5.93 -5.67
CA GLY A 185 7.41 7.00 -6.59
C GLY A 185 7.32 6.59 -8.07
N LYS A 186 7.26 5.29 -8.37
CA LYS A 186 7.10 4.77 -9.74
C LYS A 186 5.90 3.85 -9.82
N PHE A 187 5.15 3.91 -10.93
CA PHE A 187 4.04 3.00 -11.19
C PHE A 187 4.42 1.54 -11.00
N ALA A 188 3.69 0.84 -10.12
CA ALA A 188 3.92 -0.55 -9.77
C ALA A 188 2.80 -1.48 -10.26
N ALA A 189 1.54 -1.09 -10.06
CA ALA A 189 0.41 -1.90 -10.55
C ALA A 189 -0.89 -1.09 -10.69
N GLY A 190 -1.65 -1.41 -11.74
CA GLY A 190 -3.05 -0.98 -11.83
C GLY A 190 -3.95 -1.84 -10.96
N VAL A 191 -4.97 -1.23 -10.39
CA VAL A 191 -5.99 -1.91 -9.56
C VAL A 191 -7.23 -2.18 -10.38
N LYS A 192 -7.73 -3.42 -10.30
CA LYS A 192 -9.01 -3.86 -10.87
C LYS A 192 -9.85 -4.51 -9.79
N LEU A 193 -10.99 -3.91 -9.47
CA LEU A 193 -11.93 -4.47 -8.51
C LEU A 193 -12.60 -5.74 -9.08
N PRO A 194 -12.68 -6.83 -8.30
CA PRO A 194 -13.29 -8.09 -8.74
C PRO A 194 -14.74 -7.94 -9.22
N ARG A 195 -15.55 -7.17 -8.48
CA ARG A 195 -16.96 -6.90 -8.78
C ARG A 195 -17.49 -5.69 -8.00
N ALA A 196 -18.60 -5.15 -8.47
CA ALA A 196 -19.37 -4.13 -7.78
C ALA A 196 -20.04 -4.66 -6.50
N THR A 197 -20.16 -3.78 -5.50
CA THR A 197 -20.94 -4.00 -4.29
C THR A 197 -22.31 -3.32 -4.40
N GLN A 198 -23.23 -3.67 -3.51
CA GLN A 198 -24.63 -3.19 -3.59
C GLN A 198 -24.86 -1.80 -3.00
N GLY A 199 -23.84 -1.23 -2.34
CA GLY A 199 -23.91 0.03 -1.62
C GLY A 199 -22.58 0.32 -0.90
N TRP A 200 -22.48 1.49 -0.30
CA TRP A 200 -21.29 1.97 0.44
C TRP A 200 -20.87 1.09 1.61
N HIS A 201 -21.84 0.46 2.26
CA HIS A 201 -21.65 -0.38 3.44
C HIS A 201 -21.74 -1.88 3.13
N TYR A 202 -21.79 -2.25 1.84
CA TYR A 202 -21.77 -3.65 1.41
C TYR A 202 -20.35 -4.06 1.06
N TRP A 203 -19.78 -4.95 1.87
CA TRP A 203 -18.37 -5.29 1.84
C TRP A 203 -18.06 -6.54 1.03
N ASP A 204 -17.00 -6.47 0.24
CA ASP A 204 -16.45 -7.60 -0.49
C ASP A 204 -14.93 -7.68 -0.34
N PHE A 205 -14.39 -8.88 -0.56
CA PHE A 205 -12.96 -9.13 -0.46
C PHE A 205 -12.47 -9.91 -1.67
N GLY A 206 -11.38 -9.44 -2.28
CA GLY A 206 -10.80 -10.16 -3.41
C GLY A 206 -9.53 -9.55 -3.94
N ARG A 207 -8.90 -10.24 -4.90
CA ARG A 207 -7.66 -9.82 -5.54
C ARG A 207 -7.89 -8.60 -6.42
N ILE A 208 -7.13 -7.54 -6.16
CA ILE A 208 -7.24 -6.27 -6.88
C ILE A 208 -6.04 -5.96 -7.77
N ALA A 209 -4.85 -6.52 -7.47
CA ALA A 209 -3.63 -6.21 -8.20
C ALA A 209 -2.58 -7.33 -8.09
N THR A 210 -1.49 -7.16 -8.84
CA THR A 210 -0.26 -7.93 -8.73
C THR A 210 0.91 -6.96 -8.71
N ILE A 211 1.71 -6.97 -7.66
CA ILE A 211 2.85 -6.04 -7.49
C ILE A 211 4.14 -6.84 -7.41
N THR A 212 5.18 -6.35 -8.08
CA THR A 212 6.54 -6.89 -7.94
C THR A 212 7.32 -6.01 -6.98
N PHE A 213 7.80 -6.59 -5.88
CA PHE A 213 8.76 -5.95 -5.00
C PHE A 213 10.17 -6.43 -5.37
N PRO A 214 11.03 -5.58 -5.94
CA PRO A 214 12.29 -6.00 -6.55
C PRO A 214 13.38 -6.33 -5.52
N GLN A 215 13.23 -5.84 -4.28
CA GLN A 215 14.24 -5.90 -3.24
C GLN A 215 13.57 -6.11 -1.87
N ALA A 216 14.34 -6.60 -0.89
CA ALA A 216 13.92 -6.63 0.51
C ALA A 216 14.27 -5.31 1.20
N GLY A 217 13.60 -5.04 2.32
CA GLY A 217 13.78 -3.85 3.15
C GLY A 217 12.64 -2.82 3.00
N PRO A 218 12.81 -1.65 3.62
CA PRO A 218 11.82 -0.58 3.60
C PRO A 218 11.55 -0.05 2.19
N GLN A 219 10.28 0.05 1.81
CA GLN A 219 9.83 0.65 0.55
C GLN A 219 8.62 1.54 0.79
N LEU A 220 8.46 2.56 -0.05
CA LEU A 220 7.32 3.46 -0.03
C LEU A 220 6.27 2.97 -1.02
N LEU A 221 5.11 2.55 -0.50
CA LEU A 221 3.95 2.23 -1.30
C LEU A 221 3.02 3.45 -1.32
N THR A 222 2.67 3.95 -2.50
CA THR A 222 1.64 4.99 -2.65
C THR A 222 0.40 4.35 -3.24
N PHE A 223 -0.74 4.52 -2.61
CA PHE A 223 -2.03 4.09 -3.14
C PHE A 223 -2.79 5.29 -3.68
N HIS A 224 -3.03 5.30 -4.98
CA HIS A 224 -3.85 6.30 -5.64
C HIS A 224 -5.25 5.75 -5.85
N TYR A 225 -6.22 6.47 -5.33
CA TYR A 225 -7.62 6.09 -5.38
C TYR A 225 -8.46 7.21 -6.00
N ARG A 226 -9.77 6.99 -5.96
CA ARG A 226 -10.73 7.80 -6.71
C ARG A 226 -12.09 7.77 -6.05
N ARG A 227 -12.99 8.57 -6.59
CA ARG A 227 -14.38 8.57 -6.14
C ARG A 227 -15.03 7.20 -6.23
N GLY A 228 -15.81 6.89 -5.21
CA GLY A 228 -16.76 5.77 -5.25
C GLY A 228 -16.29 4.49 -4.59
N ASN A 229 -15.32 4.56 -3.69
CA ASN A 229 -14.77 3.40 -3.03
C ASN A 229 -14.52 3.63 -1.55
N ASN A 230 -14.80 2.60 -0.75
CA ASN A 230 -14.24 2.48 0.59
C ASN A 230 -13.11 1.44 0.60
N TRP A 231 -12.06 1.67 1.38
CA TRP A 231 -10.88 0.79 1.48
C TRP A 231 -10.51 0.54 2.93
N ALA A 232 -10.59 -0.72 3.38
CA ALA A 232 -10.25 -1.08 4.75
C ALA A 232 -8.77 -1.49 4.89
N PHE A 233 -8.35 -2.52 4.15
CA PHE A 233 -6.99 -3.03 4.18
C PHE A 233 -6.62 -3.78 2.90
N TRP A 234 -5.32 -4.01 2.73
CA TRP A 234 -4.76 -4.95 1.76
C TRP A 234 -4.08 -6.13 2.42
N ILE A 235 -4.14 -7.29 1.78
CA ILE A 235 -3.34 -8.47 2.10
C ILE A 235 -2.41 -8.74 0.92
N PHE A 236 -1.11 -8.77 1.21
CA PHE A 236 -0.07 -9.10 0.26
C PHE A 236 0.39 -10.54 0.45
N GLU A 237 0.19 -11.36 -0.57
CA GLU A 237 0.58 -12.78 -0.57
C GLU A 237 1.62 -12.99 -1.67
N LYS A 238 2.77 -13.57 -1.33
CA LYS A 238 3.79 -13.90 -2.33
C LYS A 238 3.26 -15.01 -3.24
N ILE A 239 3.31 -14.80 -4.55
CA ILE A 239 2.83 -15.77 -5.55
C ILE A 239 3.95 -16.27 -6.47
N ALA A 240 5.08 -15.58 -6.55
CA ALA A 240 6.28 -16.06 -7.24
C ALA A 240 7.54 -15.37 -6.70
N ASP A 241 8.69 -16.04 -6.85
CA ASP A 241 10.00 -15.39 -6.74
C ASP A 241 10.27 -14.51 -7.96
N LEU A 242 11.25 -13.61 -7.84
CA LEU A 242 11.72 -12.85 -9.01
C LEU A 242 12.36 -13.80 -10.02
N PRO A 243 12.24 -13.53 -11.34
CA PRO A 243 12.98 -14.29 -12.33
C PRO A 243 14.49 -14.20 -12.03
N PRO A 244 15.27 -15.28 -12.26
CA PRO A 244 16.71 -15.23 -12.05
C PRO A 244 17.31 -14.12 -12.91
N HIS A 245 18.21 -13.33 -12.31
CA HIS A 245 18.97 -12.32 -13.06
C HIS A 245 19.67 -13.03 -14.24
N ARG A 246 19.25 -12.71 -15.47
CA ARG A 246 20.02 -13.08 -16.65
C ARG A 246 21.29 -12.23 -16.59
N GLY A 247 22.37 -12.80 -16.06
CA GLY A 247 23.69 -12.21 -16.22
C GLY A 247 23.91 -11.92 -17.70
N GLU A 248 24.49 -10.76 -18.02
CA GLU A 248 24.96 -10.50 -19.37
C GLU A 248 25.79 -11.71 -19.85
N PRO A 249 25.61 -12.18 -21.09
CA PRO A 249 26.47 -13.23 -21.62
C PRO A 249 27.93 -12.76 -21.48
N PRO A 250 28.86 -13.65 -21.09
CA PRO A 250 30.26 -13.27 -20.95
C PRO A 250 30.73 -12.63 -22.24
N VAL A 251 31.28 -11.41 -22.14
CA VAL A 251 31.95 -10.74 -23.24
C VAL A 251 33.00 -11.71 -23.76
N ARG A 252 32.80 -12.23 -24.98
CA ARG A 252 33.81 -13.05 -25.64
C ARG A 252 35.01 -12.15 -25.87
N ALA A 253 36.10 -12.39 -25.14
CA ALA A 253 37.39 -11.83 -25.49
C ALA A 253 37.75 -12.36 -26.89
N HIS A 254 37.91 -11.42 -27.83
CA HIS A 254 38.53 -11.66 -29.13
C HIS A 254 40.04 -11.52 -29.03
#